data_AF-A0A2N7WLE0-F1
#
_entry.id   AF-A0A2N7WLE0-F1
#
_cell.length_a   1.000
_cell.length_b   1.000
_cell.length_c   1.000
_cell.angle_alpha   90.00
_cell.angle_beta   90.00
_cell.angle_gamma   90.00
#
_symmetry.space_group_name_H-M   'P 1'
#
loop_
_entity.id
_entity.type
_entity.pdbx_description
1 polymer ?
#
loop_
_entity_poly.entity_id
_entity_poly.type
_entity_poly.pdbx_seq_one_letter_code
_entity_poly.pdbx_strand_id
1 'polypeptide(L)'
;MTPKRIACGLALLCGTFALTVLAQPVAREASAANAGAASKDAFADARRRAQEAPFAFRGIALGITLDEFRAGSKVRATPVGSVPVCETDVQAGALGMRLKSHESLTVACRWAHRGDNGWVLSQAVVDGTPAAEHVLRFARIEGQSALRLYEISLVIDEVTAEDLREALADRYGPPRHATQNVSSPGAMPVYVWENAVSSITLCFLPGTRNGTLTYLLKGSDAWVKSVVRQWQASDAEAG
;
A
#
# COMPACT_ATOMS: atom_id res chain seq x y z
N MET A 1 -36.53 27.12 -30.36
CA MET A 1 -36.38 28.57 -30.59
C MET A 1 -34.99 28.99 -30.17
N THR A 2 -34.35 29.75 -31.06
CA THR A 2 -32.95 30.18 -31.16
C THR A 2 -32.58 31.34 -30.20
N PRO A 3 -31.28 31.74 -30.12
CA PRO A 3 -30.56 32.10 -28.89
C PRO A 3 -30.36 33.62 -28.68
N LYS A 4 -29.71 34.00 -27.56
CA LYS A 4 -29.09 35.34 -27.39
C LYS A 4 -27.56 35.22 -27.29
N ARG A 5 -26.87 35.89 -28.23
CA ARG A 5 -25.44 36.24 -28.24
C ARG A 5 -25.32 37.75 -28.04
N ILE A 6 -24.35 38.21 -27.23
CA ILE A 6 -23.77 39.58 -27.22
C ILE A 6 -22.32 39.37 -26.68
N ALA A 7 -21.22 39.36 -27.47
CA ALA A 7 -20.40 40.47 -28.03
C ALA A 7 -20.00 41.53 -26.96
N CYS A 8 -18.85 42.19 -26.87
CA CYS A 8 -17.57 42.33 -27.57
C CYS A 8 -16.66 43.12 -26.59
N GLY A 9 -15.34 43.12 -26.75
CA GLY A 9 -14.47 44.02 -25.97
C GLY A 9 -12.97 43.79 -26.18
N LEU A 10 -12.48 44.12 -27.37
CA LEU A 10 -11.07 44.12 -27.73
C LEU A 10 -10.52 45.55 -27.56
N ALA A 11 -9.39 45.73 -26.89
CA ALA A 11 -8.61 46.96 -26.97
C ALA A 11 -7.10 46.64 -26.89
N LEU A 12 -6.46 46.73 -28.05
CA LEU A 12 -5.02 46.94 -28.24
C LEU A 12 -4.68 48.40 -27.92
N LEU A 13 -3.47 48.65 -27.39
CA LEU A 13 -2.71 49.86 -27.73
C LEU A 13 -1.21 49.68 -27.46
N CYS A 14 -0.45 50.24 -28.38
CA CYS A 14 0.98 50.12 -28.63
C CYS A 14 1.83 51.00 -27.70
N GLY A 15 3.12 50.67 -27.59
CA GLY A 15 4.14 51.57 -27.07
C GLY A 15 5.54 51.11 -27.49
N THR A 16 6.04 51.64 -28.59
CA THR A 16 7.43 51.48 -29.07
C THR A 16 8.34 52.48 -28.39
N PHE A 17 9.49 52.04 -27.86
CA PHE A 17 10.71 52.85 -27.79
C PHE A 17 11.94 51.96 -27.97
N ALA A 18 12.74 52.27 -29.00
CA ALA A 18 14.06 51.72 -29.25
C ALA A 18 15.11 52.70 -28.70
N LEU A 19 16.07 52.20 -27.92
CA LEU A 19 17.36 52.85 -27.69
C LEU A 19 18.45 51.78 -27.72
N THR A 20 19.37 51.94 -28.66
CA THR A 20 20.62 51.19 -28.80
C THR A 20 21.70 51.81 -27.92
N VAL A 21 22.34 51.03 -27.04
CA VAL A 21 23.67 51.34 -26.47
C VAL A 21 24.46 50.04 -26.27
N LEU A 22 25.76 50.12 -26.55
CA LEU A 22 26.76 49.06 -26.75
C LEU A 22 27.08 48.14 -25.54
N ALA A 23 27.43 46.91 -25.91
CA ALA A 23 28.40 45.96 -25.35
C ALA A 23 29.06 46.24 -23.97
N GLN A 24 28.97 45.25 -23.06
CA GLN A 24 30.09 44.36 -22.71
C GLN A 24 29.61 43.11 -21.91
N PRO A 25 30.26 41.94 -22.07
CA PRO A 25 29.90 40.73 -21.36
C PRO A 25 30.63 40.68 -20.01
N VAL A 26 29.89 40.65 -18.91
CA VAL A 26 30.43 40.17 -17.63
C VAL A 26 29.79 38.83 -17.36
N ALA A 27 30.59 37.78 -17.57
CA ALA A 27 30.29 36.42 -17.19
C ALA A 27 29.77 36.39 -15.74
N ARG A 28 28.54 35.92 -15.57
CA ARG A 28 28.02 35.42 -14.30
C ARG A 28 27.77 33.93 -14.44
N GLU A 29 28.85 33.18 -14.67
CA GLU A 29 28.89 31.75 -14.39
C GLU A 29 28.95 31.55 -12.87
N ALA A 30 27.79 31.67 -12.23
CA ALA A 30 27.62 31.22 -10.85
C ALA A 30 26.13 30.96 -10.62
N SER A 31 25.58 29.89 -11.20
CA SER A 31 24.55 29.05 -10.55
C SER A 31 24.03 27.88 -11.42
N ALA A 32 24.87 27.22 -12.24
CA ALA A 32 24.47 25.95 -12.85
C ALA A 32 24.91 24.74 -11.99
N ALA A 33 26.04 24.86 -11.27
CA ALA A 33 26.55 23.80 -10.39
C ALA A 33 25.70 23.60 -9.13
N ASN A 34 25.13 24.67 -8.56
CA ASN A 34 24.32 24.57 -7.34
C ASN A 34 22.90 24.04 -7.59
N ALA A 35 22.33 24.26 -8.78
CA ALA A 35 21.02 23.70 -9.15
C ALA A 35 21.12 22.17 -9.38
N GLY A 36 22.21 21.71 -10.00
CA GLY A 36 22.49 20.28 -10.18
C GLY A 36 22.80 19.54 -8.87
N ALA A 37 23.53 20.17 -7.94
CA ALA A 37 23.79 19.62 -6.62
C ALA A 37 22.52 19.57 -5.75
N ALA A 38 21.75 20.66 -5.67
CA ALA A 38 20.51 20.70 -4.90
C ALA A 38 19.43 19.74 -5.43
N SER A 39 19.34 19.54 -6.74
CA SER A 39 18.42 18.56 -7.35
C SER A 39 18.84 17.12 -7.08
N LYS A 40 20.16 16.84 -7.12
CA LYS A 40 20.70 15.51 -6.82
C LYS A 40 20.57 15.15 -5.34
N ASP A 41 20.77 16.12 -4.45
CA ASP A 41 20.60 15.96 -3.00
C ASP A 41 19.12 15.79 -2.64
N ALA A 42 18.21 16.56 -3.25
CA ALA A 42 16.77 16.39 -3.06
C ALA A 42 16.27 15.03 -3.57
N PHE A 43 16.83 14.53 -4.69
CA PHE A 43 16.51 13.20 -5.21
C PHE A 43 17.07 12.08 -4.32
N ALA A 44 18.29 12.25 -3.81
CA ALA A 44 18.90 11.32 -2.86
C ALA A 44 18.11 11.27 -1.53
N ASP A 45 17.69 12.43 -1.02
CA ASP A 45 16.86 12.53 0.19
C ASP A 45 15.46 11.96 -0.03
N ALA A 46 14.83 12.22 -1.18
CA ALA A 46 13.55 11.62 -1.52
C ALA A 46 13.64 10.09 -1.63
N ARG A 47 14.73 9.58 -2.24
CA ARG A 47 15.01 8.15 -2.34
C ARG A 47 15.25 7.52 -0.96
N ARG A 48 15.96 8.21 -0.07
CA ARG A 48 16.20 7.77 1.30
C ARG A 48 14.91 7.76 2.13
N ARG A 49 14.09 8.83 2.07
CA ARG A 49 12.78 8.85 2.73
C ARG A 49 11.82 7.80 2.19
N ALA A 50 11.87 7.49 0.90
CA ALA A 50 11.12 6.40 0.29
C ALA A 50 11.60 5.00 0.75
N GLN A 51 12.87 4.87 1.14
CA GLN A 51 13.42 3.65 1.76
C GLN A 51 13.07 3.53 3.24
N GLU A 52 12.76 4.63 3.92
CA GLU A 52 12.45 4.67 5.34
C GLU A 52 10.93 4.55 5.63
N ALA A 53 10.06 4.94 4.70
CA ALA A 53 8.61 4.83 4.86
C ALA A 53 8.08 3.41 4.55
N PRO A 54 7.11 2.87 5.31
CA PRO A 54 6.48 1.61 4.96
C PRO A 54 5.80 1.64 3.58
N PHE A 55 5.87 0.52 2.85
CA PHE A 55 5.08 0.36 1.64
C PHE A 55 3.59 0.50 1.92
N ALA A 56 2.86 1.10 0.98
CA ALA A 56 1.42 1.31 1.09
C ALA A 56 0.67 0.60 -0.03
N PHE A 57 -0.37 -0.13 0.33
CA PHE A 57 -1.25 -0.77 -0.63
C PHE A 57 -2.36 0.22 -1.05
N ARG A 58 -2.25 0.76 -2.27
CA ARG A 58 -3.29 1.60 -2.90
C ARG A 58 -3.81 2.76 -2.01
N GLY A 59 -2.96 3.31 -1.15
CA GLY A 59 -3.29 4.41 -0.23
C GLY A 59 -3.69 3.98 1.19
N ILE A 60 -3.67 2.68 1.49
CA ILE A 60 -3.72 2.13 2.83
C ILE A 60 -2.27 1.94 3.29
N ALA A 61 -1.83 2.76 4.24
CA ALA A 61 -0.49 2.68 4.79
C ALA A 61 -0.40 1.61 5.87
N LEU A 62 0.69 0.85 5.89
CA LEU A 62 1.04 0.03 7.05
C LEU A 62 1.29 0.96 8.26
N GLY A 63 0.96 0.47 9.46
CA GLY A 63 1.15 1.18 10.73
C GLY A 63 -0.01 2.09 11.16
N ILE A 64 -1.01 2.34 10.30
CA ILE A 64 -2.23 3.07 10.69
C ILE A 64 -2.98 2.32 11.79
N THR A 65 -3.71 3.05 12.63
CA THR A 65 -4.53 2.44 13.67
C THR A 65 -5.78 1.79 13.10
N LEU A 66 -6.38 0.84 13.83
CA LEU A 66 -7.65 0.23 13.46
C LEU A 66 -8.76 1.28 13.32
N ASP A 67 -8.79 2.28 14.20
CA ASP A 67 -9.78 3.35 14.16
C ASP A 67 -9.57 4.25 12.95
N GLU A 68 -8.33 4.60 12.62
CA GLU A 68 -7.99 5.31 11.38
C GLU A 68 -8.42 4.52 10.14
N PHE A 69 -8.17 3.21 10.12
CA PHE A 69 -8.58 2.34 9.01
C PHE A 69 -10.11 2.33 8.83
N ARG A 70 -10.85 2.27 9.94
CA ARG A 70 -12.33 2.32 9.94
C ARG A 70 -12.87 3.68 9.49
N ALA A 71 -12.26 4.76 9.95
CA ALA A 71 -12.66 6.13 9.60
C ALA A 71 -12.30 6.49 8.14
N GLY A 72 -11.24 5.89 7.59
CA GLY A 72 -10.60 6.35 6.36
C GLY A 72 -11.38 6.19 5.06
N SER A 73 -12.51 5.47 5.03
CA SER A 73 -13.45 5.26 3.90
C SER A 73 -12.85 5.16 2.47
N LYS A 74 -11.56 4.83 2.34
CA LYS A 74 -10.94 4.44 1.06
C LYS A 74 -11.23 2.96 0.85
N VAL A 75 -12.52 2.65 0.78
CA VAL A 75 -13.01 1.30 0.52
C VAL A 75 -12.62 0.97 -0.91
N ARG A 76 -11.59 0.14 -1.04
CA ARG A 76 -11.22 -0.50 -2.30
C ARG A 76 -11.71 -1.92 -2.29
N ALA A 77 -13.02 -2.05 -2.12
CA ALA A 77 -13.71 -3.31 -2.18
C ALA A 77 -14.95 -3.18 -3.06
N THR A 78 -15.39 -4.30 -3.61
CA THR A 78 -16.62 -4.42 -4.38
C THR A 78 -17.60 -5.32 -3.62
N PRO A 79 -18.89 -4.95 -3.52
CA PRO A 79 -19.54 -3.79 -4.13
C PRO A 79 -19.16 -2.44 -3.47
N VAL A 80 -19.49 -1.33 -4.14
CA VAL A 80 -19.32 0.00 -3.55
C VAL A 80 -20.16 0.12 -2.27
N GLY A 81 -19.59 0.72 -1.23
CA GLY A 81 -20.24 0.85 0.08
C GLY A 81 -19.91 -0.28 1.07
N SER A 82 -19.04 -1.23 0.70
CA SER A 82 -18.46 -2.17 1.66
C SER A 82 -17.75 -1.44 2.79
N VAL A 83 -17.80 -2.01 3.99
CA VAL A 83 -17.16 -1.46 5.19
C VAL A 83 -16.20 -2.49 5.78
N PRO A 84 -15.18 -2.05 6.53
CA PRO A 84 -14.34 -2.98 7.28
C PRO A 84 -15.13 -3.63 8.41
N VAL A 85 -15.10 -4.96 8.47
CA VAL A 85 -15.62 -5.78 9.57
C VAL A 85 -14.47 -6.61 10.14
N CYS A 86 -14.27 -6.53 11.44
CA CYS A 86 -13.14 -7.11 12.15
C CYS A 86 -13.56 -8.20 13.12
N GLU A 87 -12.65 -9.09 13.52
CA GLU A 87 -12.92 -10.19 14.46
C GLU A 87 -13.49 -9.73 15.81
N THR A 88 -13.40 -8.45 16.18
CA THR A 88 -14.02 -7.88 17.39
C THR A 88 -15.46 -7.44 17.20
N ASP A 89 -15.94 -7.37 15.95
CA ASP A 89 -17.28 -6.89 15.63
C ASP A 89 -18.26 -8.07 15.70
N VAL A 90 -19.44 -7.83 16.27
CA VAL A 90 -20.50 -8.87 16.37
C VAL A 90 -20.84 -9.48 15.00
N GLN A 91 -20.73 -8.69 13.94
CA GLN A 91 -21.03 -9.11 12.57
C GLN A 91 -20.01 -10.08 11.98
N ALA A 92 -18.82 -10.19 12.57
CA ALA A 92 -17.76 -11.08 12.12
C ALA A 92 -18.20 -12.55 12.14
N GLY A 93 -19.02 -12.94 13.12
CA GLY A 93 -19.55 -14.30 13.23
C GLY A 93 -20.41 -14.70 12.03
N ALA A 94 -21.22 -13.77 11.49
CA ALA A 94 -22.02 -14.01 10.29
C ALA A 94 -21.16 -14.19 9.02
N LEU A 95 -19.92 -13.69 9.04
CA LEU A 95 -18.95 -13.81 7.96
C LEU A 95 -18.01 -15.02 8.12
N GLY A 96 -18.27 -15.90 9.09
CA GLY A 96 -17.43 -17.06 9.40
C GLY A 96 -16.09 -16.70 10.04
N MET A 97 -15.93 -15.47 10.53
CA MET A 97 -14.72 -15.04 11.24
C MET A 97 -14.80 -15.44 12.71
N ARG A 98 -13.66 -15.79 13.31
CA ARG A 98 -13.60 -16.12 14.73
C ARG A 98 -13.71 -14.85 15.56
N LEU A 99 -14.76 -14.76 16.38
CA LEU A 99 -14.95 -13.61 17.26
C LEU A 99 -13.82 -13.54 18.31
N LYS A 100 -13.28 -12.35 18.50
CA LYS A 100 -12.21 -12.02 19.44
C LYS A 100 -12.63 -10.90 20.38
N SER A 101 -12.07 -10.90 21.58
CA SER A 101 -12.27 -9.78 22.51
C SER A 101 -11.47 -8.56 22.04
N HIS A 102 -11.89 -7.37 22.47
CA HIS A 102 -11.13 -6.15 22.23
C HIS A 102 -9.70 -6.25 22.77
N GLU A 103 -9.43 -7.02 23.82
CA GLU A 103 -8.09 -7.20 24.41
C GLU A 103 -7.16 -8.14 23.63
N SER A 104 -7.62 -8.72 22.53
CA SER A 104 -6.82 -9.65 21.74
C SER A 104 -5.56 -8.99 21.18
N LEU A 105 -4.41 -9.66 21.27
CA LEU A 105 -3.13 -9.18 20.73
C LEU A 105 -3.24 -8.84 19.23
N THR A 106 -3.94 -9.70 18.47
CA THR A 106 -4.14 -9.56 17.03
C THR A 106 -5.61 -9.63 16.67
N VAL A 107 -5.98 -8.83 15.66
CA VAL A 107 -7.33 -8.79 15.08
C VAL A 107 -7.20 -8.80 13.57
N ALA A 108 -7.97 -9.65 12.90
CA ALA A 108 -8.12 -9.62 11.46
C ALA A 108 -9.38 -8.84 11.07
N CYS A 109 -9.28 -8.09 9.98
CA CYS A 109 -10.40 -7.40 9.35
C CYS A 109 -10.52 -7.82 7.88
N ARG A 110 -11.76 -7.85 7.40
CA ARG A 110 -12.11 -8.03 6.00
C ARG A 110 -13.09 -6.93 5.60
N TRP A 111 -13.37 -6.82 4.32
CA TRP A 111 -14.41 -5.92 3.81
C TRP A 111 -15.69 -6.72 3.66
N ALA A 112 -16.81 -6.15 4.08
CA ALA A 112 -18.11 -6.76 3.98
C ALA A 112 -19.18 -5.70 3.68
N HIS A 113 -20.32 -6.12 3.16
CA HIS A 113 -21.48 -5.27 2.93
C HIS A 113 -22.73 -5.96 3.44
N ARG A 114 -23.80 -5.18 3.60
CA ARG A 114 -25.12 -5.71 3.93
C ARG A 114 -25.84 -6.07 2.63
N GLY A 115 -26.07 -7.36 2.42
CA GLY A 115 -26.97 -7.88 1.39
C GLY A 115 -28.36 -8.16 1.95
N ASP A 116 -29.24 -8.70 1.10
CA ASP A 116 -30.64 -8.96 1.43
C ASP A 116 -30.79 -9.96 2.60
N ASN A 117 -29.88 -10.93 2.69
CA ASN A 117 -29.88 -11.99 3.69
C ASN A 117 -28.90 -11.75 4.85
N GLY A 118 -28.41 -10.51 5.03
CA GLY A 118 -27.48 -10.15 6.09
C GLY A 118 -26.09 -9.77 5.60
N TRP A 119 -25.07 -10.01 6.40
CA TRP A 119 -23.69 -9.60 6.09
C TRP A 119 -23.04 -10.56 5.10
N VAL A 120 -22.40 -10.00 4.07
CA VAL A 120 -21.72 -10.76 3.01
C VAL A 120 -20.30 -10.24 2.84
N LEU A 121 -19.35 -11.15 2.66
CA LEU A 121 -17.96 -10.80 2.35
C LEU A 121 -17.88 -10.05 1.03
N SER A 122 -17.15 -8.93 1.04
CA SER A 122 -16.83 -8.15 -0.15
C SER A 122 -15.46 -8.56 -0.65
N GLN A 123 -15.16 -8.29 -1.92
CA GLN A 123 -13.85 -8.58 -2.49
C GLN A 123 -13.01 -7.32 -2.48
N ALA A 124 -11.76 -7.41 -2.02
CA ALA A 124 -10.79 -6.34 -2.23
C ALA A 124 -10.55 -6.13 -3.72
N VAL A 125 -10.28 -4.89 -4.15
CA VAL A 125 -9.98 -4.58 -5.56
C VAL A 125 -8.51 -4.23 -5.71
N VAL A 126 -7.80 -5.05 -6.48
CA VAL A 126 -6.38 -4.91 -6.81
C VAL A 126 -6.27 -4.59 -8.28
N ASP A 127 -5.78 -3.38 -8.56
CA ASP A 127 -5.66 -2.84 -9.92
C ASP A 127 -6.92 -2.96 -10.82
N GLY A 128 -8.10 -2.86 -10.20
CA GLY A 128 -9.38 -2.98 -10.90
C GLY A 128 -9.96 -4.39 -10.89
N THR A 129 -9.16 -5.41 -10.55
CA THR A 129 -9.59 -6.80 -10.44
C THR A 129 -9.98 -7.16 -9.00
N PRO A 130 -11.14 -7.81 -8.77
CA PRO A 130 -11.48 -8.34 -7.46
C PRO A 130 -10.54 -9.48 -7.04
N ALA A 131 -9.94 -9.37 -5.86
CA ALA A 131 -9.20 -10.44 -5.22
C ALA A 131 -10.15 -11.57 -4.80
N ALA A 132 -9.71 -12.81 -4.99
CA ALA A 132 -10.42 -14.01 -4.52
C ALA A 132 -10.54 -14.02 -2.99
N GLU A 133 -9.46 -13.65 -2.31
CA GLU A 133 -9.43 -13.51 -0.86
C GLU A 133 -8.62 -12.29 -0.43
N HIS A 134 -8.93 -11.79 0.76
CA HIS A 134 -8.15 -10.74 1.40
C HIS A 134 -8.32 -10.77 2.91
N VAL A 135 -7.29 -10.29 3.60
CA VAL A 135 -7.27 -10.11 5.04
C VAL A 135 -6.31 -8.97 5.40
N LEU A 136 -6.74 -8.13 6.34
CA LEU A 136 -5.92 -7.10 6.94
C LEU A 136 -5.70 -7.46 8.40
N ARG A 137 -4.45 -7.63 8.82
CA ARG A 137 -4.12 -8.00 10.20
C ARG A 137 -3.57 -6.83 10.97
N PHE A 138 -4.12 -6.66 12.16
CA PHE A 138 -3.74 -5.64 13.11
C PHE A 138 -3.15 -6.30 14.34
N ALA A 139 -2.17 -5.65 14.95
CA ALA A 139 -1.53 -6.10 16.18
C ALA A 139 -1.32 -4.95 17.16
N ARG A 140 -1.41 -5.26 18.45
CA ARG A 140 -0.91 -4.37 19.50
C ARG A 140 0.60 -4.56 19.62
N ILE A 141 1.33 -3.46 19.52
CA ILE A 141 2.77 -3.44 19.75
C ILE A 141 3.00 -3.12 21.23
N GLU A 142 4.11 -3.59 21.79
CA GLU A 142 4.50 -3.28 23.17
C GLU A 142 4.41 -1.77 23.47
N GLY A 143 3.83 -1.44 24.62
CA GLY A 143 3.62 -0.06 25.05
C GLY A 143 2.53 0.71 24.28
N GLN A 144 1.85 0.08 23.32
CA GLN A 144 0.77 0.69 22.54
C GLN A 144 -0.57 0.00 22.81
N SER A 145 -1.57 0.79 23.18
CA SER A 145 -2.94 0.30 23.38
C SER A 145 -3.69 0.07 22.06
N ALA A 146 -3.35 0.84 21.02
CA ALA A 146 -4.01 0.78 19.72
C ALA A 146 -3.51 -0.39 18.86
N LEU A 147 -4.46 -1.08 18.22
CA LEU A 147 -4.19 -2.06 17.17
C LEU A 147 -3.71 -1.33 15.91
N ARG A 148 -2.56 -1.74 15.35
CA ARG A 148 -1.99 -1.16 14.13
C ARG A 148 -1.91 -2.17 13.00
N LEU A 149 -2.24 -1.73 11.79
CA LEU A 149 -2.17 -2.54 10.59
C LEU A 149 -0.71 -2.95 10.32
N TYR A 150 -0.42 -4.24 10.36
CA TYR A 150 0.93 -4.74 10.08
C TYR A 150 1.01 -5.66 8.87
N GLU A 151 -0.12 -6.23 8.43
CA GLU A 151 -0.14 -7.12 7.28
C GLU A 151 -1.39 -6.88 6.43
N ILE A 152 -1.22 -6.86 5.11
CA ILE A 152 -2.29 -6.94 4.13
C ILE A 152 -1.97 -8.11 3.23
N SER A 153 -2.81 -9.12 3.20
CA SER A 153 -2.63 -10.32 2.38
C SER A 153 -3.83 -10.49 1.45
N LEU A 154 -3.56 -10.69 0.16
CA LEU A 154 -4.55 -10.83 -0.90
C LEU A 154 -4.24 -12.05 -1.77
N VAL A 155 -5.27 -12.72 -2.27
CA VAL A 155 -5.17 -13.75 -3.30
C VAL A 155 -5.77 -13.19 -4.57
N ILE A 156 -4.97 -13.13 -5.63
CA ILE A 156 -5.32 -12.56 -6.93
C ILE A 156 -5.10 -13.62 -8.02
N ASP A 157 -5.70 -13.44 -9.18
CA ASP A 157 -5.42 -14.30 -10.34
C ASP A 157 -4.00 -14.04 -10.88
N GLU A 158 -3.51 -14.99 -11.67
CA GLU A 158 -2.18 -14.97 -12.27
C GLU A 158 -1.94 -13.75 -13.19
N VAL A 159 -2.93 -13.33 -13.98
CA VAL A 159 -2.78 -12.18 -14.89
C VAL A 159 -2.58 -10.90 -14.09
N THR A 160 -3.45 -10.66 -13.09
CA THR A 160 -3.29 -9.53 -12.18
C THR A 160 -1.95 -9.58 -11.42
N ALA A 161 -1.47 -10.78 -11.05
CA ALA A 161 -0.18 -10.92 -10.40
C ALA A 161 1.01 -10.53 -11.32
N GLU A 162 0.97 -10.91 -12.59
CA GLU A 162 1.99 -10.53 -13.57
C GLU A 162 2.02 -9.01 -13.81
N ASP A 163 0.84 -8.39 -13.98
CA ASP A 163 0.72 -6.94 -14.16
C ASP A 163 1.25 -6.18 -12.94
N LEU A 164 0.92 -6.64 -11.74
CA LEU A 164 1.43 -6.06 -10.50
C LEU A 164 2.95 -6.21 -10.37
N ARG A 165 3.53 -7.31 -10.83
CA ARG A 165 4.98 -7.49 -10.80
C ARG A 165 5.66 -6.36 -11.57
N GLU A 166 5.17 -6.03 -12.77
CA GLU A 166 5.72 -4.94 -13.57
C GLU A 166 5.45 -3.57 -12.93
N ALA A 167 4.21 -3.32 -12.50
CA ALA A 167 3.86 -2.05 -11.85
C ALA A 167 4.66 -1.79 -10.55
N LEU A 168 4.96 -2.84 -9.78
CA LEU A 168 5.81 -2.76 -8.59
C LEU A 168 7.29 -2.56 -8.96
N ALA A 169 7.76 -3.19 -10.03
CA ALA A 169 9.10 -2.98 -10.55
C ALA A 169 9.32 -1.53 -11.02
N ASP A 170 8.35 -0.97 -11.73
CA ASP A 170 8.37 0.44 -12.16
C ASP A 170 8.37 1.40 -10.98
N ARG A 171 7.59 1.09 -9.93
CA ARG A 171 7.41 1.98 -8.79
C ARG A 171 8.54 1.92 -7.76
N TYR A 172 9.03 0.72 -7.46
CA TYR A 172 9.96 0.47 -6.36
C TYR A 172 11.32 -0.05 -6.82
N GLY A 173 11.52 -0.23 -8.12
CA GLY A 173 12.69 -0.88 -8.70
C GLY A 173 12.52 -2.41 -8.76
N PRO A 174 13.48 -3.12 -9.37
CA PRO A 174 13.37 -4.55 -9.59
C PRO A 174 13.27 -5.33 -8.26
N PRO A 175 12.48 -6.41 -8.22
CA PRO A 175 12.37 -7.25 -7.03
C PRO A 175 13.67 -8.01 -6.75
N ARG A 176 13.88 -8.36 -5.48
CA ARG A 176 14.79 -9.46 -5.12
C ARG A 176 14.06 -10.78 -5.39
N HIS A 177 14.72 -11.69 -6.09
CA HIS A 177 14.22 -13.05 -6.25
C HIS A 177 14.54 -13.87 -4.99
N ALA A 178 13.52 -14.34 -4.27
CA ALA A 178 13.73 -15.21 -3.12
C ALA A 178 13.99 -16.66 -3.53
N THR A 179 13.52 -17.08 -4.72
CA THR A 179 13.74 -18.42 -5.26
C THR A 179 14.91 -18.41 -6.25
N GLN A 180 16.14 -18.60 -5.77
CA GLN A 180 17.32 -18.88 -6.62
C GLN A 180 17.55 -20.38 -6.88
N ASN A 181 16.68 -21.26 -6.40
CA ASN A 181 16.78 -22.70 -6.67
C ASN A 181 16.10 -23.04 -8.00
N VAL A 182 16.75 -22.66 -9.09
CA VAL A 182 16.42 -23.01 -10.49
C VAL A 182 16.51 -24.54 -10.74
N SER A 183 16.85 -25.32 -9.72
CA SER A 183 17.12 -26.77 -9.82
C SER A 183 15.92 -27.67 -9.50
N SER A 184 14.76 -27.13 -9.10
CA SER A 184 13.55 -27.93 -8.85
C SER A 184 12.47 -27.63 -9.89
N PRO A 185 12.13 -28.60 -10.77
CA PRO A 185 10.99 -28.47 -11.67
C PRO A 185 9.72 -28.18 -10.86
N GLY A 186 9.05 -27.06 -11.14
CA GLY A 186 7.79 -26.67 -10.48
C GLY A 186 7.90 -25.68 -9.33
N ALA A 187 9.10 -25.17 -9.00
CA ALA A 187 9.23 -24.07 -8.05
C ALA A 187 8.75 -22.75 -8.68
N MET A 188 7.62 -22.23 -8.22
CA MET A 188 7.08 -20.96 -8.71
C MET A 188 7.91 -19.77 -8.20
N PRO A 189 8.04 -18.69 -9.00
CA PRO A 189 8.84 -17.55 -8.62
C PRO A 189 8.23 -16.78 -7.45
N VAL A 190 9.09 -16.34 -6.53
CA VAL A 190 8.74 -15.44 -5.42
C VAL A 190 9.53 -14.14 -5.59
N TYR A 191 8.79 -13.04 -5.67
CA TYR A 191 9.32 -11.69 -5.86
C TYR A 191 9.15 -10.89 -4.57
N VAL A 192 10.24 -10.26 -4.12
CA VAL A 192 10.24 -9.50 -2.86
C VAL A 192 10.78 -8.09 -3.10
N TRP A 193 9.98 -7.10 -2.73
CA TRP A 193 10.43 -5.72 -2.54
C TRP A 193 10.58 -5.47 -1.05
N GLU A 194 11.70 -4.87 -0.66
CA GLU A 194 12.04 -4.74 0.75
C GLU A 194 12.71 -3.41 1.00
N ASN A 195 12.32 -2.77 2.11
CA ASN A 195 13.00 -1.61 2.64
C ASN A 195 13.30 -1.80 4.13
N ALA A 196 13.78 -0.79 4.85
CA ALA A 196 14.21 -0.98 6.23
C ALA A 196 13.08 -1.46 7.16
N VAL A 197 11.83 -1.05 6.90
CA VAL A 197 10.71 -1.21 7.83
C VAL A 197 9.61 -2.16 7.34
N SER A 198 9.55 -2.44 6.04
CA SER A 198 8.45 -3.19 5.42
C SER A 198 8.90 -4.02 4.21
N SER A 199 8.02 -4.93 3.77
CA SER A 199 8.20 -5.71 2.55
C SER A 199 6.90 -5.87 1.78
N ILE A 200 7.04 -6.09 0.47
CA ILE A 200 6.00 -6.59 -0.43
C ILE A 200 6.47 -7.93 -0.96
N THR A 201 5.66 -8.96 -0.82
CA THR A 201 5.94 -10.30 -1.33
C THR A 201 4.85 -10.68 -2.33
N LEU A 202 5.27 -11.10 -3.53
CA LEU A 202 4.39 -11.66 -4.55
C LEU A 202 4.84 -13.09 -4.85
N CYS A 203 4.01 -14.05 -4.50
CA CYS A 203 4.25 -15.48 -4.72
C CYS A 203 3.24 -16.04 -5.72
N PHE A 204 3.71 -16.72 -6.76
CA PHE A 204 2.81 -17.46 -7.64
C PHE A 204 2.53 -18.85 -7.04
N LEU A 205 1.26 -19.28 -7.06
CA LEU A 205 0.84 -20.55 -6.46
C LEU A 205 0.79 -21.66 -7.52
N PRO A 206 1.40 -22.83 -7.27
CA PRO A 206 1.38 -23.92 -8.24
C PRO A 206 -0.03 -24.50 -8.40
N GLY A 207 -0.44 -24.77 -9.64
CA GLY A 207 -1.66 -25.51 -9.95
C GLY A 207 -2.99 -24.77 -9.78
N THR A 208 -3.00 -23.57 -9.18
CA THR A 208 -4.23 -22.79 -8.95
C THR A 208 -4.38 -21.56 -9.85
N ARG A 209 -3.34 -21.21 -10.64
CA ARG A 209 -3.30 -19.99 -11.47
C ARG A 209 -3.64 -18.71 -10.69
N ASN A 210 -3.19 -18.67 -9.43
CA ASN A 210 -3.35 -17.54 -8.52
C ASN A 210 -1.98 -17.07 -8.01
N GLY A 211 -1.91 -15.82 -7.59
CA GLY A 211 -0.81 -15.25 -6.83
C GLY A 211 -1.25 -14.80 -5.45
N THR A 212 -0.34 -14.87 -4.48
CA THR A 212 -0.50 -14.23 -3.16
C THR A 212 0.32 -12.97 -3.12
N LEU A 213 -0.33 -11.86 -2.78
CA LEU A 213 0.29 -10.55 -2.57
C LEU A 213 0.23 -10.19 -1.08
N THR A 214 1.38 -9.98 -0.46
CA THR A 214 1.48 -9.63 0.96
C THR A 214 2.29 -8.36 1.16
N TYR A 215 1.72 -7.39 1.87
CA TYR A 215 2.44 -6.23 2.41
C TYR A 215 2.64 -6.47 3.91
N LEU A 216 3.86 -6.29 4.42
CA LEU A 216 4.21 -6.62 5.80
C LEU A 216 5.04 -5.51 6.46
N LEU A 217 4.68 -5.15 7.68
CA LEU A 217 5.44 -4.26 8.57
C LEU A 217 6.30 -5.11 9.50
N LYS A 218 7.62 -5.11 9.28
CA LYS A 218 8.55 -6.08 9.85
C LYS A 218 8.64 -6.03 11.37
N GLY A 219 8.69 -4.83 11.96
CA GLY A 219 8.80 -4.67 13.42
C GLY A 219 7.61 -5.26 14.16
N SER A 220 6.40 -5.00 13.67
CA SER A 220 5.17 -5.56 14.24
C SER A 220 5.04 -7.06 14.03
N ASP A 221 5.42 -7.57 12.86
CA ASP A 221 5.45 -9.02 12.60
C ASP A 221 6.43 -9.75 13.53
N ALA A 222 7.64 -9.21 13.69
CA ALA A 222 8.64 -9.76 14.60
C ALA A 222 8.14 -9.78 16.05
N TRP A 223 7.47 -8.71 16.49
CA TRP A 223 6.84 -8.64 17.81
C TRP A 223 5.74 -9.69 18.00
N VAL A 224 4.82 -9.82 17.05
CA VAL A 224 3.75 -10.83 17.14
C VAL A 224 4.35 -12.24 17.23
N LYS A 225 5.35 -12.54 16.40
CA LYS A 225 6.07 -13.83 16.44
C LYS A 225 6.79 -14.06 17.76
N SER A 226 7.41 -13.04 18.35
CA SER A 226 8.08 -13.19 19.65
C SER A 226 7.10 -13.49 20.77
N VAL A 227 5.94 -12.83 20.81
CA VAL A 227 4.91 -13.10 21.81
C VAL A 227 4.32 -14.51 21.65
N VAL A 228 4.03 -14.94 20.41
CA VAL A 228 3.55 -16.30 20.14
C VAL A 228 4.56 -17.34 20.62
N ARG A 229 5.84 -17.16 20.32
CA ARG A 229 6.91 -18.06 20.77
C ARG A 229 7.02 -18.10 22.30
N GLN A 230 6.88 -16.96 22.97
CA GLN A 230 6.91 -16.89 24.43
C GLN A 230 5.77 -17.70 25.05
N TRP A 231 4.54 -17.57 24.54
CA TRP A 231 3.41 -18.38 25.01
C TRP A 231 3.63 -19.88 24.78
N GLN A 232 4.12 -20.27 23.60
CA GLN A 232 4.43 -21.67 23.31
C GLN A 232 5.50 -22.26 24.23
N ALA A 233 6.51 -21.47 24.60
CA ALA A 233 7.55 -21.91 25.54
C ALA A 233 6.99 -22.06 26.97
N SER A 234 6.16 -21.12 27.42
CA SER A 234 5.52 -21.20 28.74
C SER A 234 4.55 -22.37 28.88
N ASP A 235 3.83 -22.73 27.81
CA ASP A 235 2.94 -23.90 27.82
C ASP A 235 3.73 -25.22 27.86
N ALA A 236 4.92 -25.27 27.25
CA ALA A 236 5.77 -26.47 27.23
C ALA A 236 6.48 -26.74 28.57
N GLU A 237 6.74 -25.70 29.37
CA GLU A 237 7.33 -25.83 30.71
C GLU A 237 6.30 -26.20 31.80
N ALA A 238 5.00 -26.12 31.49
CA ALA A 238 3.91 -26.37 32.43
C ALA A 238 3.31 -27.79 32.38
N GLY A 239 3.91 -28.71 31.60
CA GLY A 239 3.49 -30.12 31.46
C GLY A 239 4.55 -31.11 31.94
#